data_AF-A0A814J6M2-F1
#
_entry.id   AF-A0A814J6M2-F1
#
_cell.length_a   1.000
_cell.length_b   1.000
_cell.length_c   1.000
_cell.angle_alpha   90.00
_cell.angle_beta   90.00
_cell.angle_gamma   90.00
#
_symmetry.space_group_name_H-M   'P 1'
#
loop_
_entity.id
_entity.type
_entity.pdbx_description
1 polymer ?
#
loop_
_entity_poly.entity_id
_entity_poly.type
_entity_poly.pdbx_seq_one_letter_code
_entity_poly.pdbx_strand_id
1 'polypeptide(L)'
;MMRVKTCIWLTLFIFIFSIVVIYISRGTNTKVEMGSILSSSDSPSSSSDLSVADHIQQLIKKYPVMVFSKSYCPYSTKAKSILSRYKLGNNYHVLELDQLPSKADAYQDELGKLTGARSVPRVFIGGKFIGGGDDTSALEKRGELVKLLKQANAIVD
;
A
#
# COMPACT_ATOMS: atom_id res chain seq x y z
N MET A 1 18.80 -62.75 14.28
CA MET A 1 18.52 -61.34 14.67
C MET A 1 19.14 -60.43 13.63
N MET A 2 18.47 -59.32 13.27
CA MET A 2 18.80 -58.33 12.22
C MET A 2 18.21 -58.60 10.82
N ARG A 3 17.06 -57.98 10.55
CA ARG A 3 16.57 -57.73 9.19
C ARG A 3 15.77 -56.41 9.21
N VAL A 4 15.93 -55.63 8.13
CA VAL A 4 15.08 -54.53 7.64
C VAL A 4 14.92 -53.28 8.54
N LYS A 5 15.85 -52.30 8.43
CA LYS A 5 15.61 -50.90 8.84
C LYS A 5 16.21 -49.82 7.92
N THR A 6 16.58 -50.11 6.67
CA THR A 6 17.32 -49.14 5.84
C THR A 6 16.66 -48.72 4.51
N CYS A 7 15.47 -49.20 4.15
CA CYS A 7 14.86 -48.84 2.84
C CYS A 7 13.81 -47.72 2.84
N ILE A 8 13.39 -47.18 4.00
CA ILE A 8 12.25 -46.23 4.05
C ILE A 8 12.69 -44.76 3.89
N TRP A 9 13.95 -44.43 4.21
CA TRP A 9 14.43 -43.05 4.14
C TRP A 9 14.90 -42.60 2.75
N LEU A 10 15.16 -43.55 1.83
CA LEU A 10 15.60 -43.21 0.46
C LEU A 10 14.42 -42.92 -0.48
N THR A 11 13.23 -43.46 -0.19
CA THR A 11 12.03 -43.23 -1.02
C THR A 11 11.32 -41.91 -0.69
N LEU A 12 11.40 -41.43 0.55
CA LEU A 12 10.79 -40.16 0.95
C LEU A 12 11.54 -38.94 0.38
N PHE A 13 12.85 -39.05 0.19
CA PHE A 13 13.67 -37.95 -0.36
C PHE A 13 13.44 -37.72 -1.86
N ILE A 14 13.19 -38.80 -2.63
CA ILE A 14 12.91 -38.73 -4.07
C ILE A 14 11.53 -38.10 -4.35
N PHE A 15 10.55 -38.35 -3.47
CA PHE A 15 9.20 -37.82 -3.61
C PHE A 15 9.14 -36.31 -3.34
N ILE A 16 9.91 -35.82 -2.37
CA ILE A 16 9.98 -34.39 -2.05
C ILE A 16 10.73 -33.62 -3.15
N PHE A 17 11.79 -34.19 -3.75
CA PHE A 17 12.51 -33.55 -4.85
C PHE A 17 11.67 -33.47 -6.14
N SER A 18 10.82 -34.48 -6.40
CA SER A 18 9.90 -34.46 -7.55
C SER A 18 8.79 -33.41 -7.40
N ILE A 19 8.28 -33.18 -6.19
CA ILE A 19 7.26 -32.16 -5.93
C ILE A 19 7.83 -30.74 -6.10
N VAL A 20 9.08 -30.50 -5.69
CA VAL A 20 9.74 -29.18 -5.83
C VAL A 20 10.01 -28.83 -7.31
N VAL A 21 10.42 -29.80 -8.14
CA VAL A 21 10.66 -29.55 -9.58
C VAL A 21 9.35 -29.26 -10.34
N ILE A 22 8.24 -29.92 -9.99
CA ILE A 22 6.94 -29.67 -10.63
C ILE A 22 6.40 -28.25 -10.32
N TYR A 23 6.68 -27.71 -9.13
CA TYR A 23 6.19 -26.37 -8.76
C TYR A 23 6.94 -25.23 -9.47
N ILE A 24 8.20 -25.44 -9.88
CA ILE A 24 9.00 -24.41 -10.56
C ILE A 24 8.68 -24.33 -12.07
N SER A 25 7.98 -25.33 -12.64
CA SER A 25 7.72 -25.40 -14.09
C SER A 25 6.34 -24.88 -14.55
N ARG A 26 5.42 -24.50 -13.63
CA ARG A 26 4.08 -23.98 -14.00
C ARG A 26 4.03 -22.45 -14.02
N GLY A 27 4.86 -21.84 -14.86
CA GLY A 27 5.01 -20.39 -14.88
C GLY A 27 5.39 -19.77 -16.22
N THR A 28 5.02 -20.33 -17.37
CA THR A 28 5.05 -19.59 -18.64
C THR A 28 3.90 -20.04 -19.54
N ASN A 29 3.02 -19.11 -19.91
CA ASN A 29 2.35 -18.99 -21.22
C ASN A 29 1.32 -17.85 -21.17
N THR A 30 1.81 -16.62 -21.33
CA THR A 30 1.00 -15.55 -21.93
C THR A 30 1.82 -14.97 -23.08
N LYS A 31 1.38 -15.35 -24.29
CA LYS A 31 1.70 -14.73 -25.56
C LYS A 31 1.45 -13.22 -25.46
N VAL A 32 2.51 -12.41 -25.48
CA VAL A 32 2.41 -10.97 -25.71
C VAL A 32 3.00 -10.73 -27.08
N GLU A 33 2.13 -10.35 -28.01
CA GLU A 33 2.50 -9.92 -29.35
C GLU A 33 3.32 -8.64 -29.30
N MET A 34 4.30 -8.60 -30.20
CA MET A 34 5.26 -7.53 -30.39
C MET A 34 4.55 -6.23 -30.76
N GLY A 35 4.77 -5.19 -29.97
CA GLY A 35 4.28 -3.84 -30.22
C GLY A 35 5.26 -2.79 -29.71
N SER A 36 6.23 -2.45 -30.56
CA SER A 36 6.78 -1.11 -30.75
C SER A 36 7.39 -0.35 -29.54
N ILE A 37 8.74 -0.36 -29.51
CA ILE A 37 9.65 0.77 -29.24
C ILE A 37 9.43 1.54 -27.91
N LEU A 38 10.33 1.34 -26.93
CA LEU A 38 11.11 2.43 -26.29
C LEU A 38 12.13 1.85 -25.28
N SER A 39 13.39 2.14 -25.59
CA SER A 39 14.56 2.30 -24.70
C SER A 39 14.18 2.92 -23.34
N SER A 40 14.83 2.75 -22.20
CA SER A 40 16.04 2.04 -21.76
C SER A 40 16.18 2.36 -20.26
N SER A 41 16.95 1.53 -19.54
CA SER A 41 17.74 1.90 -18.35
C SER A 41 17.00 2.48 -17.13
N ASP A 42 16.67 1.58 -16.20
CA ASP A 42 16.40 1.91 -14.80
C ASP A 42 17.63 2.55 -14.15
N SER A 43 17.51 3.83 -13.87
CA SER A 43 18.29 4.58 -12.88
C SER A 43 17.33 5.63 -12.29
N PRO A 44 17.34 5.85 -10.96
CA PRO A 44 16.38 6.74 -10.31
C PRO A 44 16.73 8.19 -10.64
N SER A 45 16.13 8.70 -11.71
CA SER A 45 16.26 10.06 -12.19
C SER A 45 15.42 11.00 -11.31
N SER A 46 16.13 11.95 -10.69
CA SER A 46 15.71 13.33 -10.42
C SER A 46 14.21 13.61 -10.25
N SER A 47 13.84 13.96 -9.03
CA SER A 47 12.52 14.32 -8.51
C SER A 47 11.88 15.62 -9.07
N SER A 48 12.26 16.12 -10.23
CA SER A 48 11.85 17.46 -10.68
C SER A 48 10.54 17.51 -11.47
N ASP A 49 10.08 16.43 -12.11
CA ASP A 49 8.90 16.49 -13.01
C ASP A 49 7.88 15.35 -12.84
N LEU A 50 7.62 14.92 -11.60
CA LEU A 50 6.49 14.01 -11.35
C LEU A 50 5.16 14.77 -11.44
N SER A 51 4.20 14.20 -12.18
CA SER A 51 2.83 14.70 -12.17
C SER A 51 2.23 14.59 -10.77
N VAL A 52 1.22 15.42 -10.46
CA VAL A 52 0.54 15.37 -9.15
C VAL A 52 -0.14 14.01 -8.95
N ALA A 53 -0.72 13.45 -10.01
CA ALA A 53 -1.34 12.12 -9.96
C ALA A 53 -0.31 11.04 -9.60
N ASP A 54 0.85 11.03 -10.25
CA ASP A 54 1.91 10.06 -9.96
C ASP A 54 2.44 10.22 -8.54
N HIS A 55 2.62 11.45 -8.08
CA HIS A 55 3.10 11.69 -6.73
C HIS A 55 2.08 11.26 -5.66
N ILE A 56 0.77 11.47 -5.88
CA ILE A 56 -0.28 10.93 -5.01
C ILE A 56 -0.19 9.40 -4.94
N GLN A 57 -0.08 8.73 -6.08
CA GLN A 57 0.03 7.27 -6.13
C GLN A 57 1.30 6.77 -5.44
N GLN A 58 2.43 7.46 -5.62
CA GLN A 58 3.68 7.13 -4.93
C GLN A 58 3.54 7.27 -3.42
N LEU A 59 2.93 8.34 -2.91
CA LEU A 59 2.71 8.54 -1.48
C LEU A 59 1.80 7.47 -0.89
N ILE A 60 0.68 7.17 -1.56
CA ILE A 60 -0.28 6.12 -1.15
C ILE A 60 0.38 4.74 -1.11
N LYS A 61 1.27 4.45 -2.07
CA LYS A 61 2.02 3.18 -2.13
C LYS A 61 3.14 3.11 -1.10
N LYS A 62 3.82 4.23 -0.84
CA LYS A 62 4.97 4.31 0.06
C LYS A 62 4.59 4.21 1.52
N TYR A 63 3.46 4.81 1.92
CA TYR A 63 3.04 4.88 3.31
C TYR A 63 1.78 4.02 3.54
N PRO A 64 1.86 2.98 4.40
CA PRO A 64 0.69 2.17 4.76
C PRO A 64 -0.50 2.98 5.28
N VAL A 65 -0.25 4.12 5.92
CA VAL A 65 -1.27 5.10 6.32
C VAL A 65 -0.89 6.47 5.76
N MET A 66 -1.64 6.92 4.77
CA MET A 66 -1.43 8.20 4.10
C MET A 66 -2.62 9.13 4.33
N VAL A 67 -2.37 10.38 4.76
CA VAL A 67 -3.42 11.38 4.97
C VAL A 67 -3.10 12.64 4.19
N PHE A 68 -3.96 12.99 3.23
CA PHE A 68 -3.97 14.31 2.61
C PHE A 68 -4.84 15.23 3.46
N SER A 69 -4.25 16.33 3.96
CA SER A 69 -4.78 17.15 5.05
C SER A 69 -4.72 18.63 4.70
N LYS A 70 -5.40 19.46 5.51
CA LYS A 70 -5.04 20.86 5.68
C LYS A 70 -4.90 21.19 7.16
N SER A 71 -3.90 21.98 7.51
CA SER A 71 -3.52 22.24 8.91
C SER A 71 -4.63 22.89 9.75
N TYR A 72 -5.45 23.75 9.12
CA TYR A 72 -6.55 24.49 9.76
C TYR A 72 -7.90 23.75 9.74
N CYS A 73 -8.01 22.58 9.13
CA CYS A 73 -9.27 21.87 8.98
C CYS A 73 -9.62 21.03 10.22
N PRO A 74 -10.77 21.24 10.89
CA PRO A 74 -11.14 20.48 12.09
C PRO A 74 -11.35 18.99 11.81
N TYR A 75 -11.86 18.61 10.63
CA TYR A 75 -12.00 17.21 10.24
C TYR A 75 -10.65 16.54 10.00
N SER A 76 -9.66 17.27 9.48
CA SER A 76 -8.29 16.78 9.35
C SER A 76 -7.66 16.56 10.72
N THR A 77 -7.81 17.50 11.65
CA THR A 77 -7.37 17.34 13.05
C THR A 77 -8.01 16.12 13.70
N LYS A 78 -9.31 15.89 13.49
CA LYS A 78 -10.02 14.69 13.98
C LYS A 78 -9.37 13.41 13.47
N ALA A 79 -9.16 13.27 12.16
CA ALA A 79 -8.51 12.09 11.57
C ALA A 79 -7.10 11.86 12.14
N LYS A 80 -6.27 12.92 12.17
CA LYS A 80 -4.90 12.86 12.70
C LYS A 80 -4.86 12.46 14.18
N SER A 81 -5.76 13.00 15.01
CA SER A 81 -5.87 12.67 16.43
C SER A 81 -6.30 11.23 16.68
N ILE A 82 -7.18 10.68 15.84
CA ILE A 82 -7.54 9.25 15.90
C ILE A 82 -6.32 8.39 15.56
N LEU A 83 -5.67 8.67 14.43
CA LEU A 83 -4.55 7.88 13.94
C LEU A 83 -3.33 7.97 14.88
N SER A 84 -3.09 9.11 15.53
CA SER A 84 -1.98 9.28 16.47
C SER A 84 -2.08 8.45 17.74
N ARG A 85 -3.26 7.87 18.04
CA ARG A 85 -3.43 6.93 19.16
C ARG A 85 -2.85 5.55 18.85
N TYR A 86 -2.51 5.28 17.59
CA TYR A 86 -1.87 4.05 17.15
C TYR A 86 -0.36 4.25 17.01
N LYS A 87 0.43 3.23 17.37
CA LYS A 87 1.91 3.24 17.24
C LYS A 87 2.33 3.03 15.79
N LEU A 88 2.04 4.01 14.92
CA LEU A 88 2.24 3.88 13.47
C LEU A 88 3.70 4.13 13.01
N GLY A 89 4.45 4.98 13.72
CA GLY A 89 5.84 5.29 13.38
C GLY A 89 6.01 5.71 11.90
N ASN A 90 6.97 5.09 11.21
CA ASN A 90 7.28 5.39 9.80
C ASN A 90 6.20 4.93 8.81
N ASN A 91 5.19 4.18 9.27
CA ASN A 91 4.08 3.74 8.43
C ASN A 91 3.05 4.85 8.17
N TYR A 92 3.14 5.97 8.89
CA TYR A 92 2.19 7.07 8.84
C TYR A 92 2.80 8.32 8.23
N HIS A 93 2.12 8.90 7.25
CA HIS A 93 2.51 10.18 6.67
C HIS A 93 1.30 11.08 6.43
N VAL A 94 1.55 12.38 6.59
CA VAL A 94 0.57 13.45 6.36
C VAL A 94 1.17 14.42 5.35
N LEU A 95 0.42 14.71 4.29
CA LEU A 95 0.72 15.81 3.38
C LEU A 95 -0.26 16.95 3.64
N GLU A 96 0.23 18.06 4.16
CA GLU A 96 -0.56 19.28 4.39
C GLU A 96 -0.62 20.10 3.10
N LEU A 97 -1.77 20.05 2.41
CA LEU A 97 -1.95 20.68 1.10
C LEU A 97 -1.87 22.21 1.16
N ASP A 98 -2.24 22.81 2.29
CA ASP A 98 -2.13 24.26 2.52
C ASP A 98 -0.67 24.75 2.60
N GLN A 99 0.29 23.85 2.78
CA GLN A 99 1.73 24.16 2.72
C GLN A 99 2.30 24.05 1.30
N LEU A 100 1.46 23.73 0.31
CA LEU A 100 1.81 23.59 -1.11
C LEU A 100 1.04 24.60 -1.97
N PRO A 101 1.24 25.92 -1.79
CA PRO A 101 0.36 26.96 -2.35
C PRO A 101 0.19 26.86 -3.88
N SER A 102 1.23 26.52 -4.62
CA SER A 102 1.17 26.40 -6.09
C SER A 102 0.63 25.06 -6.60
N LYS A 103 0.42 24.06 -5.73
CA LYS A 103 0.01 22.70 -6.12
C LYS A 103 -1.28 22.23 -5.44
N ALA A 104 -1.72 22.89 -4.37
CA ALA A 104 -2.85 22.47 -3.55
C ALA A 104 -4.10 22.14 -4.38
N ASP A 105 -4.48 23.00 -5.33
CA ASP A 105 -5.64 22.78 -6.18
C ASP A 105 -5.50 21.54 -7.07
N ALA A 106 -4.32 21.33 -7.67
CA ALA A 106 -4.06 20.15 -8.48
C ALA A 106 -4.13 18.86 -7.65
N TYR A 107 -3.66 18.86 -6.39
CA TYR A 107 -3.85 17.71 -5.51
C TYR A 107 -5.31 17.46 -5.22
N GLN A 108 -6.08 18.53 -4.90
CA GLN A 108 -7.49 18.39 -4.60
C GLN A 108 -8.28 17.89 -5.82
N ASP A 109 -7.92 18.29 -7.04
CA ASP A 109 -8.53 17.82 -8.28
C ASP A 109 -8.26 16.32 -8.51
N GLU A 110 -6.99 15.89 -8.39
CA GLU A 110 -6.63 14.48 -8.54
C GLU A 110 -7.23 13.61 -7.43
N LEU A 111 -7.23 14.07 -6.18
CA LEU A 111 -7.93 13.40 -5.08
C LEU A 111 -9.45 13.34 -5.33
N GLY A 112 -10.02 14.37 -5.96
CA GLY A 112 -11.41 14.39 -6.39
C GLY A 112 -11.72 13.29 -7.40
N LYS A 113 -10.86 13.11 -8.41
CA LYS A 113 -10.99 12.01 -9.39
C LYS A 113 -10.86 10.63 -8.74
N LEU A 114 -9.93 10.48 -7.79
CA LEU A 114 -9.64 9.20 -7.13
C LEU A 114 -10.67 8.80 -6.06
N THR A 115 -11.25 9.77 -5.35
CA THR A 115 -12.06 9.51 -4.14
C THR A 115 -13.48 10.04 -4.23
N GLY A 116 -13.84 10.68 -5.35
CA GLY A 116 -15.17 11.25 -5.60
C GLY A 116 -15.38 12.65 -5.02
N ALA A 117 -14.43 13.22 -4.25
CA ALA A 117 -14.56 14.58 -3.72
C ALA A 117 -13.22 15.26 -3.41
N ARG A 118 -13.19 16.59 -3.54
CA ARG A 118 -11.98 17.43 -3.36
C ARG A 118 -11.66 17.78 -1.91
N SER A 119 -12.59 17.59 -0.97
CA SER A 119 -12.44 18.07 0.42
C SER A 119 -11.41 17.27 1.20
N VAL A 120 -10.80 17.87 2.22
CA VAL A 120 -9.87 17.19 3.14
C VAL A 120 -10.57 16.85 4.47
N PRO A 121 -10.11 15.83 5.22
CA PRO A 121 -9.00 14.94 4.88
C PRO A 121 -9.39 13.85 3.87
N ARG A 122 -8.39 13.31 3.18
CA ARG A 122 -8.50 12.03 2.44
C ARG A 122 -7.55 11.03 3.06
N VAL A 123 -8.11 10.00 3.67
CA VAL A 123 -7.34 8.98 4.41
C VAL A 123 -7.25 7.71 3.57
N PHE A 124 -6.04 7.18 3.47
CA PHE A 124 -5.75 5.92 2.81
C PHE A 124 -5.07 4.97 3.78
N ILE A 125 -5.48 3.71 3.81
CA ILE A 125 -4.87 2.64 4.60
C ILE A 125 -4.64 1.43 3.69
N GLY A 126 -3.41 0.92 3.64
CA GLY A 126 -3.02 -0.19 2.76
C GLY A 126 -3.29 0.10 1.29
N GLY A 127 -3.08 1.35 0.87
CA GLY A 127 -3.36 1.80 -0.50
C GLY A 127 -4.83 2.06 -0.84
N LYS A 128 -5.78 1.77 0.07
CA LYS A 128 -7.21 1.93 -0.17
C LYS A 128 -7.75 3.20 0.47
N PHE A 129 -8.60 3.93 -0.24
CA PHE A 129 -9.33 5.07 0.31
C PHE A 129 -10.37 4.58 1.33
N ILE A 130 -10.32 5.11 2.55
CA ILE A 130 -11.23 4.71 3.65
C ILE A 130 -12.21 5.82 4.05
N GLY A 131 -12.06 7.02 3.48
CA GLY A 131 -12.94 8.16 3.75
C GLY A 131 -12.22 9.41 4.29
N GLY A 132 -13.02 10.27 4.93
CA GLY A 132 -12.56 11.48 5.62
C GLY A 132 -12.44 11.31 7.13
N GLY A 133 -12.53 12.42 7.87
CA GLY A 133 -12.37 12.42 9.33
C GLY A 133 -13.52 11.74 10.07
N ASP A 134 -14.75 11.90 9.59
CA ASP A 134 -15.92 11.26 10.21
C ASP A 134 -15.94 9.75 9.92
N ASP A 135 -15.58 9.34 8.71
CA ASP A 135 -15.43 7.91 8.36
C ASP A 135 -14.35 7.24 9.20
N THR A 136 -13.22 7.92 9.41
CA THR A 136 -12.14 7.44 10.29
C THR A 136 -12.63 7.27 11.73
N SER A 137 -13.41 8.23 12.25
CA SER A 137 -14.02 8.13 13.57
C SER A 137 -15.04 6.99 13.67
N ALA A 138 -15.84 6.80 12.62
CA ALA A 138 -16.83 5.72 12.57
C ALA A 138 -16.15 4.34 12.54
N LEU A 139 -15.10 4.16 11.73
CA LEU A 139 -14.30 2.93 11.66
C LEU A 139 -13.65 2.59 13.00
N GLU A 140 -13.15 3.60 13.71
CA GLU A 140 -12.59 3.40 15.04
C GLU A 140 -13.66 2.93 16.03
N LYS A 141 -14.82 3.61 16.09
CA LYS A 141 -15.91 3.25 16.98
C LYS A 141 -16.43 1.83 16.75
N ARG A 142 -16.39 1.36 15.50
CA ARG A 142 -16.76 -0.03 15.13
C ARG A 142 -15.64 -1.05 15.37
N GLY A 143 -14.45 -0.62 15.81
CA GLY A 143 -13.27 -1.49 15.96
C GLY A 143 -12.71 -2.01 14.64
N GLU A 144 -13.16 -1.48 13.50
CA GLU A 144 -12.71 -1.86 12.16
C GLU A 144 -11.39 -1.20 11.78
N LEU A 145 -11.12 0.00 12.31
CA LEU A 145 -9.88 0.72 12.03
C LEU A 145 -8.64 -0.11 12.40
N VAL A 146 -8.67 -0.78 13.56
CA VAL A 146 -7.58 -1.67 14.00
C VAL A 146 -7.35 -2.81 13.00
N LYS A 147 -8.44 -3.40 12.48
CA LYS A 147 -8.34 -4.49 11.50
C LYS A 147 -7.67 -4.01 10.22
N LEU A 148 -8.05 -2.83 9.71
CA LEU A 148 -7.43 -2.24 8.51
C LEU A 148 -5.95 -1.92 8.72
N LEU A 149 -5.59 -1.36 9.88
CA LEU A 149 -4.20 -1.05 10.21
C LEU A 149 -3.33 -2.32 10.29
N LYS A 150 -3.85 -3.41 10.88
CA LYS A 150 -3.16 -4.70 10.90
C LYS A 150 -3.02 -5.30 9.50
N GLN A 151 -4.08 -5.28 8.70
CA GLN A 151 -4.05 -5.77 7.32
C GLN A 151 -3.04 -5.02 6.44
N ALA A 152 -2.85 -3.73 6.72
CA ALA A 152 -1.84 -2.90 6.06
C ALA A 152 -0.43 -3.06 6.64
N ASN A 153 -0.23 -3.93 7.65
CA ASN A 153 1.01 -4.07 8.43
C ASN A 153 1.48 -2.74 9.04
N ALA A 154 0.55 -1.81 9.32
CA ALA A 154 0.85 -0.49 9.87
C ALA A 154 1.07 -0.53 11.39
N ILE A 155 0.48 -1.53 12.06
CA ILE A 155 0.65 -1.84 13.48
C ILE A 155 0.90 -3.33 13.67
N VAL A 156 1.64 -3.67 14.71
CA VAL A 156 1.90 -5.04 15.16
C VAL A 156 1.18 -5.25 16.49
N ASP A 157 0.71 -6.49 16.72
CA ASP A 157 0.06 -6.91 17.96
C ASP A 157 0.99 -6.91 19.18
#